data_AF-A0A453GC92-F1
#
_entry.id   AF-A0A453GC92-F1
#
_cell.length_a   1.000
_cell.length_b   1.000
_cell.length_c   1.000
_cell.angle_alpha   90.00
_cell.angle_beta   90.00
_cell.angle_gamma   90.00
#
_symmetry.space_group_name_H-M   'P 1'
#
loop_
_entity.id
_entity.type
_entity.pdbx_description
1 polymer ?
#
loop_
_entity_poly.entity_id
_entity_poly.type
_entity_poly.pdbx_seq_one_letter_code
_entity_poly.pdbx_strand_id
1 'polypeptide(L)'
;QAETDREAGGNKGVSDRQIRLKIYSPNVLNITLVDLPGITKVPVGDQPTDIEARIRTMILSYIKHKTCIILAVSPANADLANSDALQMARQADPDGSRTIGVITKVCP
;
A
#
# COMPACT_ATOMS: atom_id res chain seq x y z
N GLN A 1 7.08 16.47 2.79
CA GLN A 1 7.60 16.35 4.16
C GLN A 1 6.85 17.20 5.17
N ALA A 2 6.78 18.53 5.03
CA ALA A 2 6.17 19.41 6.04
C ALA A 2 4.68 19.15 6.34
N GLU A 3 3.86 18.77 5.35
CA GLU A 3 2.44 18.41 5.59
C GLU A 3 2.28 17.04 6.26
N THR A 4 3.20 16.11 6.00
CA THR A 4 3.22 14.79 6.64
C THR A 4 3.53 14.92 8.14
N ASP A 5 4.53 15.73 8.49
CA ASP A 5 4.95 15.95 9.88
C ASP A 5 3.88 16.71 10.70
N ARG A 6 3.13 17.60 10.04
CA ARG A 6 2.06 18.38 10.66
C ARG A 6 0.82 17.54 10.99
N GLU A 7 0.57 16.46 10.25
CA GLU A 7 -0.68 15.69 10.35
C GLU A 7 -0.51 14.30 10.97
N ALA A 8 0.63 13.65 10.77
CA ALA A 8 0.96 12.37 11.42
C ALA A 8 1.58 12.57 12.81
N GLY A 9 1.93 13.82 13.17
CA GLY A 9 2.80 14.13 14.30
C GLY A 9 4.24 13.67 14.03
N GLY A 10 5.22 14.28 14.70
CA GLY A 10 6.66 13.98 14.50
C GLY A 10 7.12 12.55 14.81
N ASN A 11 6.20 11.63 15.12
CA ASN A 11 6.48 10.29 15.66
C ASN A 11 5.70 9.17 14.93
N LYS A 12 5.94 9.01 13.62
CA LYS A 12 5.63 7.78 12.85
C LYS A 12 4.17 7.28 12.92
N GLY A 13 3.20 8.13 13.26
CA GLY A 13 1.79 7.77 13.28
C GLY A 13 1.23 7.55 11.88
N VAL A 14 0.25 6.63 11.75
CA VAL A 14 -0.53 6.50 10.50
C VAL A 14 -1.84 7.28 10.67
N SER A 15 -2.07 8.24 9.79
CA SER A 15 -3.31 9.02 9.72
C SER A 15 -4.24 8.44 8.67
N ASP A 16 -5.53 8.35 8.98
CA ASP A 16 -6.56 7.91 8.03
C ASP A 16 -6.97 9.03 7.06
N ARG A 17 -6.33 10.20 7.15
CA ARG A 17 -6.66 11.38 6.33
C ARG A 17 -6.02 11.27 4.94
N GLN A 18 -6.86 11.08 3.93
CA GLN A 18 -6.42 10.97 2.54
C GLN A 18 -5.85 12.30 2.02
N ILE A 19 -4.64 12.26 1.47
CA ILE A 19 -4.08 13.35 0.66
C ILE A 19 -4.52 13.15 -0.79
N ARG A 20 -5.20 14.16 -1.38
CA ARG A 20 -5.66 14.12 -2.77
C ARG A 20 -4.84 15.07 -3.63
N LEU A 21 -4.03 14.51 -4.52
CA LEU A 21 -3.28 15.24 -5.53
C LEU A 21 -3.97 15.11 -6.89
N LYS A 22 -4.22 16.25 -7.56
CA LYS A 22 -4.72 16.29 -8.94
C LYS A 22 -3.61 16.84 -9.84
N ILE A 23 -3.16 16.02 -10.79
CA ILE A 23 -2.14 16.39 -11.77
C ILE A 23 -2.82 16.55 -13.12
N TYR A 24 -2.58 17.66 -13.80
CA TYR A 24 -3.12 17.95 -15.13
C TYR A 24 -1.99 17.99 -16.15
N SER A 25 -2.11 17.22 -17.22
CA SER A 25 -1.17 17.24 -18.35
C SER A 25 -1.89 16.80 -19.63
N PRO A 26 -1.61 17.42 -20.78
CA PRO A 26 -2.19 16.97 -22.06
C PRO A 26 -1.62 15.63 -22.55
N ASN A 27 -0.52 15.16 -21.95
CA ASN A 27 0.22 13.97 -22.38
C ASN A 27 -0.03 12.74 -21.50
N VAL A 28 -1.00 12.79 -20.58
CA VAL A 28 -1.28 11.70 -19.63
C VAL A 28 -2.72 11.22 -19.75
N LEU A 29 -2.91 9.94 -19.43
CA LEU A 29 -4.25 9.35 -19.33
C LEU A 29 -4.90 9.74 -18.01
N ASN A 30 -6.23 9.76 -18.01
CA ASN A 30 -7.02 9.96 -16.79
C ASN A 30 -6.98 8.68 -15.95
N ILE A 31 -6.03 8.61 -15.01
CA ILE A 31 -5.83 7.47 -14.12
C ILE A 31 -5.85 7.96 -12.67
N THR A 32 -6.44 7.16 -11.78
CA THR A 32 -6.35 7.38 -10.32
C THR A 32 -5.32 6.42 -9.75
N LEU A 33 -4.26 6.96 -9.17
CA LEU A 33 -3.27 6.18 -8.43
C LEU A 33 -3.54 6.36 -6.93
N VAL A 34 -3.57 5.25 -6.20
CA VAL A 34 -3.70 5.25 -4.74
C VAL A 34 -2.44 4.62 -4.19
N ASP A 35 -1.69 5.41 -3.43
CA ASP A 35 -0.57 4.92 -2.63
C ASP A 35 -1.07 4.56 -1.23
N LEU A 36 -0.69 3.39 -0.74
CA LEU A 36 -1.18 2.82 0.52
C LEU A 36 0.01 2.55 1.45
N PRO A 37 -0.18 2.70 2.77
CA PRO A 37 0.90 2.44 3.73
C PRO A 37 1.36 0.99 3.63
N GLY A 38 2.68 0.78 3.69
CA GLY A 38 3.27 -0.55 3.73
C GLY A 38 2.88 -1.30 5.01
N ILE A 39 2.67 -2.61 4.91
CA ILE A 39 2.41 -3.42 6.09
C ILE A 39 3.66 -3.47 6.95
N THR A 40 3.49 -3.15 8.24
CA THR A 40 4.53 -3.32 9.25
C THR A 40 3.97 -4.23 10.34
N LYS A 41 4.66 -5.34 10.61
CA LYS A 41 4.31 -6.31 11.67
C LYS A 41 4.80 -5.88 13.05
N VAL A 42 5.76 -4.97 13.09
CA VAL A 42 6.36 -4.46 14.33
C VAL A 42 5.99 -2.98 14.45
N PRO A 43 5.21 -2.59 15.46
CA PRO A 43 4.92 -1.18 15.71
C PRO A 43 6.24 -0.44 15.99
N VAL A 44 6.45 0.69 15.31
CA VAL A 44 7.65 1.51 15.49
C VAL A 44 7.31 2.79 16.23
N GLY A 45 7.97 3.01 17.38
CA GLY A 45 7.75 4.21 18.21
C GLY A 45 6.42 4.12 18.95
N ASP A 46 5.63 5.19 18.90
CA ASP A 46 4.34 5.32 19.62
C ASP A 46 3.14 4.75 18.83
N GLN A 47 3.40 3.87 17.85
CA GLN A 47 2.33 3.26 17.09
C GLN A 47 1.48 2.34 17.98
N PRO A 48 0.15 2.41 17.89
CA PRO A 48 -0.72 1.55 18.68
C PRO A 48 -0.59 0.10 18.20
N THR A 49 -0.85 -0.85 19.10
CA THR A 49 -0.70 -2.29 18.84
C THR A 49 -1.65 -2.82 17.76
N ASP A 50 -2.68 -2.06 17.39
CA ASP A 50 -3.67 -2.37 16.36
C ASP A 50 -3.33 -1.80 14.96
N ILE A 51 -2.15 -1.19 14.81
CA ILE A 51 -1.76 -0.49 13.58
C ILE A 51 -1.78 -1.40 12.34
N GLU A 52 -1.36 -2.66 12.49
CA GLU A 52 -1.39 -3.64 11.41
C GLU A 52 -2.84 -3.88 10.94
N ALA A 53 -3.77 -4.09 11.86
CA ALA A 53 -5.17 -4.33 11.54
C ALA A 53 -5.82 -3.11 10.86
N ARG A 54 -5.45 -1.90 11.27
CA ARG A 54 -5.91 -0.65 10.64
C ARG A 54 -5.39 -0.52 9.21
N ILE A 55 -4.09 -0.72 8.99
CA ILE A 55 -3.47 -0.70 7.66
C ILE A 55 -4.12 -1.76 6.75
N ARG A 56 -4.31 -2.99 7.24
CA ARG A 56 -4.96 -4.05 6.46
C ARG A 56 -6.38 -3.70 6.07
N THR A 57 -7.17 -3.18 7.00
CA THR A 57 -8.54 -2.71 6.74
C THR A 57 -8.57 -1.61 5.68
N MET A 58 -7.64 -0.66 5.78
CA MET A 58 -7.49 0.42 4.80
C MET A 58 -7.18 -0.15 3.42
N ILE A 59 -6.18 -1.02 3.29
CA ILE A 59 -5.80 -1.62 2.00
C ILE A 59 -6.98 -2.40 1.40
N LEU A 60 -7.62 -3.27 2.19
CA LEU A 60 -8.78 -4.05 1.76
C LEU A 60 -9.94 -3.17 1.27
N SER A 61 -10.13 -1.99 1.87
CA SER A 61 -11.17 -1.06 1.44
C SER A 61 -10.97 -0.56 -0.01
N TYR A 62 -9.72 -0.49 -0.48
CA TYR A 62 -9.39 -0.11 -1.86
C TYR A 62 -9.34 -1.32 -2.81
N ILE A 63 -8.64 -2.39 -2.42
CA ILE A 63 -8.40 -3.53 -3.33
C ILE A 63 -9.64 -4.41 -3.54
N LYS A 64 -10.69 -4.27 -2.71
CA LYS A 64 -11.98 -4.96 -2.92
C LYS A 64 -12.73 -4.51 -4.19
N HIS A 65 -12.41 -3.33 -4.71
CA HIS A 65 -13.07 -2.80 -5.91
C HIS A 65 -12.61 -3.56 -7.14
N LYS A 66 -13.55 -4.14 -7.91
CA LYS A 66 -13.24 -4.98 -9.09
C LYS A 66 -12.48 -4.24 -10.20
N THR A 67 -12.61 -2.92 -10.28
CA THR A 67 -11.92 -2.07 -11.27
C THR A 67 -10.49 -1.69 -10.83
N CYS A 68 -10.10 -2.00 -9.60
CA CYS A 68 -8.78 -1.72 -9.08
C CYS A 68 -7.78 -2.80 -9.54
N ILE A 69 -6.72 -2.35 -10.21
CA ILE A 69 -5.54 -3.19 -10.51
C ILE A 69 -4.65 -3.19 -9.27
N ILE A 70 -4.29 -4.37 -8.80
CA ILE A 70 -3.47 -4.57 -7.60
C ILE A 70 -2.01 -4.74 -8.03
N LEU A 71 -1.13 -3.86 -7.57
CA LEU A 71 0.31 -3.98 -7.79
C LEU A 71 0.97 -4.58 -6.54
N ALA A 72 1.21 -5.88 -6.53
CA ALA A 72 1.79 -6.58 -5.40
C ALA A 72 3.32 -6.50 -5.45
N VAL A 73 3.88 -5.48 -4.81
CA VAL A 73 5.32 -5.20 -4.80
C VAL A 73 6.01 -6.01 -3.70
N SER A 74 6.99 -6.83 -4.07
CA SER A 74 7.82 -7.61 -3.15
C SER A 74 9.30 -7.44 -3.50
N PRO A 75 10.20 -7.35 -2.52
CA PRO A 75 11.63 -7.29 -2.81
C PRO A 75 12.18 -8.70 -3.12
N ALA A 76 13.16 -8.79 -4.02
CA ALA A 76 13.74 -10.04 -4.52
C ALA A 76 14.53 -10.80 -3.44
N ASN A 77 15.02 -10.07 -2.44
CA ASN A 77 15.76 -10.64 -1.31
C ASN A 77 14.84 -11.23 -0.22
N ALA A 78 13.52 -11.09 -0.35
CA ALA A 78 12.54 -11.70 0.55
C ALA A 78 11.83 -12.85 -0.15
N ASP A 79 11.45 -13.86 0.62
CA ASP A 79 10.69 -14.99 0.11
C ASP A 79 9.29 -14.55 -0.35
N LEU A 80 9.00 -14.79 -1.63
CA LEU A 80 7.73 -14.44 -2.26
C LEU A 80 6.55 -15.17 -1.61
N ALA A 81 6.74 -16.39 -1.11
CA ALA A 81 5.71 -17.15 -0.43
C ALA A 81 5.24 -16.47 0.87
N ASN A 82 6.11 -15.66 1.48
CA ASN A 82 5.86 -14.92 2.70
C ASN A 82 5.50 -13.43 2.45
N SER A 83 5.26 -13.05 1.19
CA SER A 83 4.88 -11.68 0.85
C SER A 83 3.47 -11.33 1.33
N ASP A 84 3.39 -10.40 2.29
CA ASP A 84 2.11 -9.91 2.80
C ASP A 84 1.28 -9.22 1.70
N ALA A 85 1.94 -8.57 0.73
CA ALA A 85 1.29 -7.94 -0.41
C ALA A 85 0.55 -8.96 -1.29
N LEU A 86 1.21 -10.08 -1.61
CA LEU A 86 0.59 -11.16 -2.40
C LEU A 86 -0.50 -11.88 -1.63
N GLN A 87 -0.32 -12.11 -0.32
CA GLN A 87 -1.36 -12.73 0.51
C GLN A 87 -2.64 -11.89 0.53
N MET A 88 -2.54 -10.57 0.70
CA MET A 88 -3.72 -9.69 0.62
C MET A 88 -4.31 -9.61 -0.78
N ALA A 89 -3.47 -9.53 -1.82
CA ALA A 89 -3.94 -9.51 -3.19
C ALA A 89 -4.78 -10.75 -3.49
N ARG A 90 -4.31 -11.93 -3.05
CA ARG A 90 -5.03 -13.21 -3.22
C ARG A 90 -6.34 -13.28 -2.43
N GLN A 91 -6.46 -12.59 -1.30
CA GLN A 91 -7.73 -12.48 -0.57
C GLN A 91 -8.78 -11.67 -1.35
N ALA A 92 -8.36 -10.65 -2.10
CA ALA A 92 -9.26 -9.80 -2.89
C ALA A 92 -9.43 -10.25 -4.35
N ASP A 93 -8.47 -10.99 -4.90
CA ASP A 93 -8.41 -11.49 -6.27
C ASP A 93 -7.79 -12.90 -6.29
N PRO A 94 -8.55 -13.94 -5.90
CA PRO A 94 -8.05 -15.31 -5.80
C PRO A 94 -7.56 -15.88 -7.13
N ASP A 95 -8.17 -15.44 -8.23
CA ASP A 95 -7.85 -15.87 -9.59
C ASP A 95 -6.64 -15.12 -10.19
N GLY A 96 -6.18 -14.05 -9.53
CA GLY A 96 -5.07 -13.22 -10.02
C GLY A 96 -5.37 -12.41 -11.28
N SER A 97 -6.66 -12.29 -11.66
CA SER A 97 -7.12 -11.66 -12.90
C SER A 97 -6.74 -10.18 -13.04
N ARG A 98 -6.51 -9.51 -11.91
CA ARG A 98 -6.23 -8.07 -11.81
C ARG A 98 -5.06 -7.77 -10.87
N THR A 99 -4.23 -8.77 -10.61
CA THR A 99 -3.05 -8.66 -9.75
C THR A 99 -1.77 -8.78 -10.57
N ILE A 100 -0.89 -7.79 -10.44
CA ILE A 100 0.43 -7.78 -11.07
C ILE A 100 1.47 -7.89 -9.96
N GLY A 101 2.21 -8.98 -9.95
CA GLY A 101 3.35 -9.16 -9.05
C GLY A 101 4.57 -8.39 -9.54
N VAL A 102 5.12 -7.50 -8.70
CA VAL A 102 6.30 -6.71 -9.03
C VAL A 102 7.44 -7.10 -8.10
N ILE A 103 8.54 -7.54 -8.68
CA ILE A 103 9.76 -7.87 -7.94
C ILE A 103 10.71 -6.66 -8.00
N THR A 104 11.13 -6.17 -6.84
CA THR A 104 12.05 -5.03 -6.69
C THR A 104 13.35 -5.46 -6.04
N LYS A 105 14.36 -4.58 -5.95
CA LYS A 105 15.66 -4.90 -5.31
C LYS A 105 16.33 -6.15 -5.88
N VAL A 106 16.20 -6.37 -7.19
CA VAL A 106 16.98 -7.38 -7.92
C VAL A 106 18.38 -6.81 -8.10
N CYS A 107 19.23 -6.97 -7.09
CA CYS A 107 20.64 -6.61 -7.17
C CYS A 107 21.44 -7.87 -7.56
N PRO A 108 22.45 -7.76 -8.45
CA PRO A 108 23.45 -8.80 -8.68
C PRO A 108 24.26 -9.14 -7.43
#